data_AF-A0A2J0LJA4-F1
#
_entry.id   AF-A0A2J0LJA4-F1
#
_cell.length_a   1.000
_cell.length_b   1.000
_cell.length_c   1.000
_cell.angle_alpha   90.00
_cell.angle_beta   90.00
_cell.angle_gamma   90.00
#
_symmetry.space_group_name_H-M   'P 1'
#
loop_
_entity.id
_entity.type
_entity.pdbx_description
1 polymer ?
#
loop_
_entity_poly.entity_id
_entity_poly.type
_entity_poly.pdbx_seq_one_letter_code
_entity_poly.pdbx_strand_id
1 'polypeptide(L)'
;NPNKSNTNSNDRNSNNRNRRGGSNEPKGEISQKEIQDKLKQTLARINPSKSSNTGSQRYKNRRNKRDQHAQNREDALQEIEAEKNILKVTEFVTANELAKLMDISVNQVITTCFALGMMVSINQRLDAETITIVADEFGFDVQFVGA
;
A
#
# COMPACT_ATOMS: atom_id res chain seq x y z
N ASN A 1 50.75 -13.86 -37.18
CA ASN A 1 50.14 -13.61 -38.50
C ASN A 1 49.10 -12.51 -38.37
N PRO A 2 49.00 -11.60 -39.37
CA PRO A 2 48.65 -10.19 -39.22
C PRO A 2 47.17 -9.90 -39.48
N ASN A 3 46.82 -8.60 -39.42
CA ASN A 3 45.66 -7.96 -40.06
C ASN A 3 44.28 -8.28 -39.43
N LYS A 4 43.33 -7.35 -39.31
CA LYS A 4 43.08 -6.13 -40.09
C LYS A 4 42.10 -5.25 -39.30
N SER A 5 42.32 -3.94 -39.38
CA SER A 5 41.28 -2.91 -39.28
C SER A 5 40.04 -3.25 -40.11
N ASN A 6 38.83 -3.02 -39.59
CA ASN A 6 37.78 -2.42 -40.42
C ASN A 6 36.67 -1.75 -39.62
N THR A 7 36.58 -0.46 -39.86
CA THR A 7 35.41 0.44 -39.81
C THR A 7 34.10 -0.27 -40.18
N ASN A 8 33.02 0.00 -39.45
CA ASN A 8 31.77 0.40 -40.12
C ASN A 8 30.80 1.12 -39.18
N SER A 9 30.60 2.39 -39.50
CA SER A 9 29.39 3.14 -39.21
C SER A 9 28.16 2.39 -39.73
N ASN A 10 27.07 2.37 -38.98
CA ASN A 10 25.75 2.22 -39.56
C ASN A 10 24.72 2.94 -38.70
N ASP A 11 24.56 4.23 -39.03
CA ASP A 11 23.27 4.83 -39.38
C ASP A 11 22.05 3.91 -39.20
N ARG A 12 21.20 4.25 -38.22
CA ARG A 12 19.75 4.06 -38.34
C ARG A 12 19.03 5.27 -37.76
N ASN A 13 19.18 6.37 -38.50
CA ASN A 13 18.17 7.40 -38.64
C ASN A 13 16.83 6.74 -39.04
N SER A 14 15.86 6.71 -38.13
CA SER A 14 14.46 6.40 -38.46
C SER A 14 13.64 7.67 -38.33
N ASN A 15 13.81 8.51 -39.34
CA ASN A 15 12.79 9.46 -39.74
C ASN A 15 11.60 8.65 -40.28
N ASN A 16 10.39 8.96 -39.79
CA ASN A 16 9.19 9.20 -40.59
C ASN A 16 7.93 8.86 -39.79
N ARG A 17 7.16 9.88 -39.42
CA ARG A 17 5.70 9.95 -39.69
C ARG A 17 5.18 11.33 -39.31
N ASN A 18 5.36 12.23 -40.26
CA ASN A 18 4.53 13.41 -40.38
C ASN A 18 3.20 12.96 -41.03
N ARG A 19 2.11 12.90 -40.26
CA ARG A 19 0.75 12.93 -40.81
C ARG A 19 -0.04 14.01 -40.08
N ARG A 20 -0.03 15.18 -40.71
CA ARG A 20 -1.00 16.27 -40.57
C ARG A 20 -2.41 15.69 -40.67
N GLY A 21 -3.22 15.91 -39.64
CA GLY A 21 -4.67 15.81 -39.67
C GLY A 21 -5.21 17.01 -38.91
N GLY A 22 -5.44 18.10 -39.62
CA GLY A 22 -6.07 19.29 -39.06
C GLY A 22 -7.58 19.07 -38.99
N SER A 23 -8.12 19.05 -37.78
CA SER A 23 -9.51 19.37 -37.50
C SER A 23 -9.53 20.76 -36.86
N ASN A 24 -9.87 21.75 -37.68
CA ASN A 24 -10.03 23.14 -37.28
C ASN A 24 -11.48 23.29 -36.78
N GLU A 25 -11.73 22.98 -35.51
CA GLU A 25 -12.99 23.31 -34.85
C GLU A 25 -12.91 24.72 -34.26
N PRO A 26 -13.87 25.61 -34.55
CA PRO A 26 -13.92 26.94 -33.95
C PRO A 26 -14.27 26.79 -32.47
N LYS A 27 -13.29 26.97 -31.60
CA LYS A 27 -13.50 26.97 -30.14
C LYS A 27 -14.43 28.12 -29.79
N GLY A 28 -15.59 27.76 -29.23
CA GLY A 28 -16.57 28.67 -28.67
C GLY A 28 -15.95 29.64 -27.67
N GLU A 29 -16.65 30.77 -27.50
CA GLU A 29 -16.30 31.92 -26.69
C GLU A 29 -15.48 31.56 -25.44
N ILE A 30 -14.28 32.12 -25.38
CA ILE A 30 -13.28 31.85 -24.34
C ILE A 30 -13.87 32.22 -22.97
N SER A 31 -14.06 31.24 -22.10
CA SER A 31 -14.55 31.48 -20.72
C SER A 31 -13.57 32.37 -19.96
N GLN A 32 -14.07 33.33 -19.19
CA GLN A 32 -13.27 34.20 -18.31
C GLN A 32 -12.32 33.40 -17.39
N LYS A 33 -12.70 32.17 -17.03
CA LYS A 33 -11.87 31.25 -16.24
C LYS A 33 -10.61 30.83 -16.98
N GLU A 34 -10.70 30.52 -18.28
CA GLU A 34 -9.54 30.19 -19.09
C GLU A 34 -8.61 31.39 -19.29
N ILE A 35 -9.16 32.60 -19.37
CA ILE A 35 -8.37 33.84 -19.46
C ILE A 35 -7.60 34.05 -18.16
N GLN A 36 -8.23 33.86 -17.00
CA GLN A 36 -7.54 33.93 -15.72
C GLN A 36 -6.44 32.88 -15.58
N ASP A 37 -6.70 31.64 -16.00
CA ASP A 37 -5.71 30.57 -15.96
C ASP A 37 -4.52 30.86 -16.89
N LYS A 38 -4.78 31.38 -18.10
CA LYS A 38 -3.73 31.81 -19.05
C LYS A 38 -2.95 33.02 -18.54
N LEU A 39 -3.61 34.00 -17.92
CA LEU A 39 -2.96 35.18 -17.32
C LEU A 39 -2.06 34.76 -16.16
N LYS A 40 -2.55 33.89 -15.27
CA LYS A 40 -1.77 33.34 -14.15
C LYS A 40 -0.57 32.55 -14.64
N GLN A 41 -0.74 31.72 -15.67
CA GLN A 41 0.34 30.96 -16.30
C GLN A 41 1.37 31.87 -16.98
N THR A 42 0.93 32.97 -17.59
CA THR A 42 1.80 33.94 -18.28
C THR A 42 2.60 34.79 -17.29
N LEU A 43 1.95 35.29 -16.23
CA LEU A 43 2.60 36.02 -15.12
C LEU A 43 3.64 35.17 -14.38
N ALA A 44 3.43 33.86 -14.27
CA ALA A 44 4.39 32.93 -13.67
C ALA A 44 5.62 32.68 -14.56
N ARG A 45 5.50 32.82 -15.88
CA ARG A 45 6.62 32.69 -16.83
C ARG A 45 7.47 33.95 -16.95
N ILE A 46 6.88 35.14 -16.76
CA ILE A 46 7.55 36.44 -16.98
C ILE A 46 8.24 36.99 -15.71
N ASN A 47 7.96 36.45 -14.51
CA ASN A 47 8.64 36.85 -13.28
C ASN A 47 9.84 35.94 -12.93
N PRO A 48 11.09 36.28 -13.34
CA PRO A 48 12.28 35.53 -12.95
C PRO A 48 12.64 35.67 -11.46
N SER A 49 12.10 36.65 -10.74
CA SER A 49 12.48 36.93 -9.34
C SER A 49 11.93 35.93 -8.31
N LYS A 50 10.98 35.06 -8.68
CA LYS A 50 10.52 33.93 -7.82
C LYS A 50 11.18 32.59 -8.16
N SER A 51 12.11 32.58 -9.13
CA SER A 51 12.80 31.37 -9.63
C SER A 51 13.99 30.92 -8.77
N SER A 52 14.43 31.73 -7.79
CA SER A 52 15.57 31.41 -6.91
C SER A 52 15.32 30.23 -5.96
N ASN A 53 14.06 29.79 -5.81
CA ASN A 53 13.70 28.67 -4.95
C ASN A 53 13.43 27.36 -5.70
N THR A 54 13.58 27.31 -7.03
CA THR A 54 13.22 26.13 -7.84
C THR A 54 14.07 24.89 -7.51
N GLY A 55 15.35 25.08 -7.19
CA GLY A 55 16.25 23.99 -6.75
C GLY A 55 15.91 23.48 -5.35
N SER A 56 15.69 24.40 -4.41
CA SER A 56 15.23 24.12 -3.03
C SER A 56 13.89 23.38 -3.03
N GLN A 57 12.93 23.82 -3.86
CA GLN A 57 11.63 23.17 -4.02
C GLN A 57 11.73 21.80 -4.70
N ARG A 58 12.59 21.62 -5.71
CA ARG A 58 12.85 20.29 -6.29
C ARG A 58 13.46 19.32 -5.28
N TYR A 59 14.39 19.78 -4.44
CA TYR A 59 15.02 18.96 -3.42
C TYR A 59 14.01 18.57 -2.33
N LYS A 60 13.20 19.53 -1.85
CA LYS A 60 12.09 19.28 -0.93
C LYS A 60 11.08 18.28 -1.51
N ASN A 61 10.65 18.45 -2.77
CA ASN A 61 9.74 17.49 -3.41
C ASN A 61 10.34 16.09 -3.56
N ARG A 62 11.65 15.98 -3.83
CA ARG A 62 12.33 14.67 -3.88
C ARG A 62 12.41 14.02 -2.50
N ARG A 63 12.68 14.81 -1.45
CA ARG A 63 12.69 14.34 -0.06
C ARG A 63 11.30 13.89 0.38
N ASN A 64 10.29 14.74 0.19
CA ASN A 64 8.90 14.42 0.52
C ASN A 64 8.40 13.16 -0.20
N LYS A 65 8.78 12.93 -1.47
CA LYS A 65 8.44 11.67 -2.16
C LYS A 65 9.10 10.44 -1.54
N ARG A 66 10.35 10.54 -1.06
CA ARG A 66 11.03 9.44 -0.36
C ARG A 66 10.36 9.18 0.99
N ASP A 67 10.06 10.25 1.72
CA ASP A 67 9.41 10.16 3.03
C ASP A 67 8.00 9.56 2.88
N GLN A 68 7.22 9.96 1.88
CA GLN A 68 5.93 9.34 1.55
C GLN A 68 6.06 7.86 1.17
N HIS A 69 7.06 7.49 0.38
CA HIS A 69 7.26 6.07 0.03
C HIS A 69 7.71 5.23 1.23
N ALA A 70 8.47 5.80 2.16
CA ALA A 70 8.86 5.14 3.40
C ALA A 70 7.63 4.94 4.29
N GLN A 71 6.82 6.00 4.46
CA GLN A 71 5.61 5.97 5.27
C GLN A 71 4.57 4.98 4.72
N ASN A 72 4.29 5.01 3.41
CA ASN A 72 3.38 4.03 2.79
C ASN A 72 3.85 2.58 2.95
N ARG A 73 5.17 2.33 3.03
CA ARG A 73 5.70 0.98 3.26
C ARG A 73 5.51 0.56 4.71
N GLU A 74 5.71 1.49 5.64
CA GLU A 74 5.50 1.25 7.07
C GLU A 74 4.02 0.99 7.36
N ASP A 75 3.12 1.80 6.81
CA ASP A 75 1.67 1.62 6.92
C ASP A 75 1.24 0.26 6.35
N ALA A 76 1.75 -0.12 5.16
CA ALA A 76 1.44 -1.42 4.56
C ALA A 76 1.96 -2.61 5.39
N LEU A 77 3.09 -2.46 6.08
CA LEU A 77 3.61 -3.51 6.98
C LEU A 77 2.75 -3.62 8.24
N GLN A 78 2.30 -2.49 8.80
CA GLN A 78 1.40 -2.46 9.96
C GLN A 78 0.03 -3.06 9.63
N GLU A 79 -0.53 -2.78 8.44
CA GLU A 79 -1.78 -3.41 7.98
C GLU A 79 -1.65 -4.94 7.89
N ILE A 80 -0.53 -5.43 7.34
CA ILE A 80 -0.26 -6.87 7.25
C ILE A 80 -0.11 -7.51 8.64
N GLU A 81 0.50 -6.82 9.61
CA GLU A 81 0.59 -7.30 10.99
C GLU A 81 -0.76 -7.30 11.70
N ALA A 82 -1.60 -6.28 11.48
CA ALA A 82 -2.93 -6.21 12.03
C ALA A 82 -3.84 -7.33 11.48
N GLU A 83 -3.77 -7.61 10.17
CA GLU A 83 -4.56 -8.68 9.55
C GLU A 83 -4.16 -10.08 10.02
N LYS A 84 -2.89 -10.29 10.40
CA LYS A 84 -2.41 -11.57 10.93
C LYS A 84 -2.99 -11.90 12.30
N ASN A 85 -3.45 -10.90 13.05
CA ASN A 85 -3.98 -11.09 14.39
C ASN A 85 -5.47 -11.45 14.40
N ILE A 86 -6.11 -11.59 13.23
CA ILE A 86 -7.54 -11.94 13.15
C ILE A 86 -7.71 -13.45 12.90
N LEU A 87 -8.26 -14.16 13.89
CA LEU A 87 -8.63 -15.56 13.82
C LEU A 87 -10.04 -15.72 13.26
N LYS A 88 -10.16 -16.43 12.13
CA LYS A 88 -11.45 -16.81 11.54
C LYS A 88 -11.85 -18.19 12.03
N VAL A 89 -12.88 -18.26 12.86
CA VAL A 89 -13.31 -19.49 13.54
C VAL A 89 -14.80 -19.71 13.46
N THR A 90 -15.24 -20.94 13.71
CA THR A 90 -16.66 -21.25 13.90
C THR A 90 -17.10 -20.91 15.32
N GLU A 91 -18.40 -20.78 15.57
CA GLU A 91 -18.94 -20.49 16.92
C GLU A 91 -18.56 -21.52 17.99
N PHE A 92 -18.10 -22.70 17.55
CA PHE A 92 -17.64 -23.74 18.43
C PHE A 92 -16.37 -24.37 17.88
N VAL A 93 -15.33 -24.39 18.70
CA VAL A 93 -14.00 -24.92 18.38
C VAL A 93 -13.48 -25.67 19.61
N THR A 94 -12.70 -26.72 19.41
CA THR A 94 -12.05 -27.40 20.54
C THR A 94 -10.82 -26.62 21.03
N ALA A 95 -10.43 -26.81 22.30
CA ALA A 95 -9.21 -26.18 22.84
C ALA A 95 -7.96 -26.52 22.00
N ASN A 96 -7.87 -27.76 21.48
CA ASN A 96 -6.79 -28.19 20.59
C ASN A 96 -6.76 -27.44 19.25
N GLU A 97 -7.92 -27.23 18.64
CA GLU A 97 -8.04 -26.49 17.37
C GLU A 97 -7.73 -25.01 17.56
N LEU A 98 -8.23 -24.40 18.64
CA LEU A 98 -7.93 -23.01 18.97
C LEU A 98 -6.42 -22.79 19.17
N ALA A 99 -5.74 -23.71 19.86
CA ALA A 99 -4.29 -23.65 20.03
C ALA A 99 -3.53 -23.73 18.70
N LYS A 100 -3.97 -24.60 17.77
CA LYS A 100 -3.38 -24.72 16.43
C LYS A 100 -3.56 -23.45 15.60
N LEU A 101 -4.70 -22.77 15.74
CA LEU A 101 -4.96 -21.51 15.03
C LEU A 101 -4.08 -20.37 15.54
N MET A 102 -3.76 -20.38 16.84
CA MET A 102 -2.88 -19.40 17.48
C MET A 102 -1.39 -19.77 17.43
N ASP A 103 -1.03 -20.94 16.88
CA ASP A 103 0.33 -21.50 16.89
C ASP A 103 0.97 -21.56 18.29
N ILE A 104 0.17 -21.94 19.29
CA ILE A 104 0.62 -22.12 20.68
C ILE A 104 0.34 -23.53 21.19
N SER A 105 0.88 -23.87 22.36
CA SER A 105 0.61 -25.16 22.97
C SER A 105 -0.82 -25.23 23.54
N VAL A 106 -1.48 -26.39 23.40
CA VAL A 106 -2.82 -26.60 24.00
C VAL A 106 -2.81 -26.40 25.52
N ASN A 107 -1.69 -26.69 26.18
CA ASN A 107 -1.55 -26.48 27.62
C ASN A 107 -1.65 -25.00 28.00
N GLN A 108 -1.17 -24.07 27.16
CA GLN A 108 -1.34 -22.63 27.40
C GLN A 108 -2.81 -22.23 27.35
N VAL A 109 -3.55 -22.70 26.33
CA VAL A 109 -5.00 -22.49 26.23
C VAL A 109 -5.73 -23.03 27.47
N ILE A 110 -5.41 -24.26 27.90
CA ILE A 110 -6.00 -24.86 29.11
C ILE A 110 -5.68 -24.05 30.36
N THR A 111 -4.45 -23.52 30.46
CA THR A 111 -4.02 -22.70 31.60
C THR A 111 -4.78 -21.37 31.65
N THR A 112 -5.00 -20.73 30.49
CA THR A 112 -5.82 -19.51 30.40
C THR A 112 -7.26 -19.79 30.82
N CYS A 113 -7.87 -20.87 30.32
CA CYS A 113 -9.22 -21.26 30.76
C CYS A 113 -9.30 -21.53 32.27
N PHE A 114 -8.26 -22.14 32.85
CA PHE A 114 -8.19 -22.37 34.30
C PHE A 114 -8.12 -21.04 35.07
N ALA A 115 -7.37 -20.06 34.58
CA ALA A 115 -7.33 -18.70 35.15
C ALA A 115 -8.70 -18.00 35.08
N LEU A 116 -9.50 -18.30 34.05
CA LEU A 116 -10.89 -17.85 33.92
C LEU A 116 -11.88 -18.62 34.82
N GLY A 117 -11.40 -19.60 35.60
CA GLY A 117 -12.22 -20.39 36.52
C GLY A 117 -12.92 -21.59 35.88
N MET A 118 -12.54 -21.97 34.65
CA MET A 118 -13.13 -23.10 33.93
C MET A 118 -12.09 -24.19 33.68
N MET A 119 -12.37 -25.41 34.15
CA MET A 119 -11.53 -26.56 33.84
C MET A 119 -11.97 -27.20 32.52
N VAL A 120 -11.05 -27.27 31.56
CA VAL A 120 -11.34 -27.66 30.18
C VAL A 120 -10.42 -28.80 29.76
N SER A 121 -10.93 -29.76 28.99
CA SER A 121 -10.12 -30.83 28.41
C SER A 121 -9.70 -30.50 26.97
N ILE A 122 -8.68 -31.19 26.44
CA ILE A 122 -8.10 -30.95 25.10
C ILE A 122 -9.16 -30.92 23.98
N ASN A 123 -10.13 -31.84 24.04
CA ASN A 123 -11.17 -31.99 23.03
C ASN A 123 -12.51 -31.39 23.47
N GLN A 124 -12.53 -30.65 24.58
CA GLN A 124 -13.74 -29.96 25.01
C GLN A 124 -14.05 -28.84 24.03
N ARG A 125 -15.31 -28.78 23.63
CA ARG A 125 -15.84 -27.75 22.73
C ARG A 125 -16.07 -26.47 23.54
N LEU A 126 -15.45 -25.38 23.09
CA LEU A 126 -15.61 -24.05 23.64
C LEU A 126 -16.67 -23.30 22.85
N ASP A 127 -17.41 -22.44 23.52
CA ASP A 127 -18.38 -21.53 22.92
C ASP A 127 -17.72 -20.22 22.48
N ALA A 128 -18.45 -19.44 21.70
CA ALA A 128 -17.97 -18.19 21.14
C ALA A 128 -17.42 -17.23 22.21
N GLU A 129 -18.12 -17.08 23.35
CA GLU A 129 -17.67 -16.21 24.44
C GLU A 129 -16.32 -16.63 25.01
N THR A 130 -16.15 -17.93 25.31
CA THR A 130 -14.86 -18.42 25.82
C THR A 130 -13.74 -18.29 24.78
N ILE A 131 -14.03 -18.59 23.52
CA ILE A 131 -13.05 -18.47 22.43
C ILE A 131 -12.54 -17.03 22.32
N THR A 132 -13.44 -16.04 22.35
CA THR A 132 -13.08 -14.62 22.26
C THR A 132 -12.19 -14.19 23.43
N ILE A 133 -12.56 -14.53 24.67
CA ILE A 133 -11.78 -14.14 25.85
C ILE A 133 -10.38 -14.78 25.83
N VAL A 134 -10.31 -16.07 25.47
CA VAL A 134 -9.03 -16.78 25.43
C VAL A 134 -8.14 -16.21 24.33
N ALA A 135 -8.67 -15.90 23.16
CA ALA A 135 -7.90 -15.32 22.05
C ALA A 135 -7.37 -13.91 22.38
N ASP A 136 -8.17 -13.09 23.06
CA ASP A 136 -7.80 -11.74 23.50
C ASP A 136 -6.57 -11.76 24.43
N GLU A 137 -6.47 -12.76 25.32
CA GLU A 137 -5.30 -12.94 26.19
C GLU A 137 -3.99 -13.16 25.41
N PHE A 138 -4.07 -13.66 24.18
CA PHE A 138 -2.93 -13.86 23.28
C PHE A 138 -2.81 -12.77 22.20
N GLY A 139 -3.64 -11.71 22.25
CA GLY A 139 -3.61 -10.59 21.32
C GLY A 139 -4.22 -10.90 19.95
N PHE A 140 -5.14 -11.86 19.89
CA PHE A 140 -5.87 -12.20 18.66
C PHE A 140 -7.31 -11.72 18.72
N ASP A 141 -7.76 -11.08 17.64
CA ASP A 141 -9.16 -10.77 17.40
C ASP A 141 -9.87 -11.96 16.79
N VAL A 142 -11.12 -12.20 17.19
CA VAL A 142 -11.91 -13.35 16.71
C VAL A 142 -13.02 -12.88 15.77
N GLN A 143 -13.08 -13.46 14.57
CA GLN A 143 -14.17 -13.29 13.63
C GLN A 143 -14.88 -14.63 13.41
N PHE A 144 -16.15 -14.69 13.79
CA PHE A 144 -16.96 -15.88 13.58
C PHE A 144 -17.46 -15.94 12.13
N VAL A 145 -17.07 -17.02 11.44
CA VAL A 145 -17.60 -17.32 10.10
C VAL A 145 -18.80 -18.25 10.26
N GLY A 146 -20.00 -17.69 10.08
CA GLY A 146 -21.24 -18.45 10.01
C GLY A 146 -21.30 -19.28 8.72
N ALA A 147 -21.77 -20.52 8.84
CA ALA A 147 -22.11 -21.36 7.70
C ALA A 147 -23.47 -20.97 7.10
#